data_AF-A0A411X609-F1
#
_entry.id   AF-A0A411X609-F1
#
_cell.length_a   1.000
_cell.length_b   1.000
_cell.length_c   1.000
_cell.angle_alpha   90.00
_cell.angle_beta   90.00
_cell.angle_gamma   90.00
#
_symmetry.space_group_name_H-M   'P 1'
#
loop_
_entity.id
_entity.type
_entity.pdbx_description
1 polymer ?
#
loop_
_entity_poly.entity_id
_entity_poly.type
_entity_poly.pdbx_seq_one_letter_code
_entity_poly.pdbx_strand_id
1 'polypeptide(L)'
;MSQIRTFLSGATTMAATLAAVFALTGAKTERQQTFDEITVGRINIVEPDGTKRLVISNRARFPGDFKQGKEGARPDRRSFAGMLFINEEGTENGGLIQKGSIGADGQVSSGLSLTFDRFRQDQALQLLSHDSASRQTTAVLINDVPDFKVTSMDDLTRFREEARKLPEAERRPYWNKLTEEGRLGANRVWLGNTGDKGSSLQLKDARGRTRMLLLVSADGKAQIQMLDEQGKVVKSIEPGSPG
;
A
#
# COMPACT_ATOMS: atom_id res chain seq x y z
N MET A 1 50.96 53.70 21.33
CA MET A 1 51.25 52.62 20.34
C MET A 1 51.03 51.20 20.89
N SER A 2 51.32 50.90 22.16
CA SER A 2 51.16 49.57 22.75
C SER A 2 49.71 49.04 22.71
N GLN A 3 48.73 49.82 23.17
CA GLN A 3 47.34 49.35 23.26
C GLN A 3 46.65 49.10 21.92
N ILE A 4 46.99 49.85 20.87
CA ILE A 4 46.48 49.63 19.51
C ILE A 4 47.00 48.31 18.94
N ARG A 5 48.27 47.96 19.20
CA ARG A 5 48.84 46.68 18.79
C ARG A 5 48.19 45.51 19.52
N THR A 6 47.91 45.65 20.82
CA THR A 6 47.21 44.62 21.61
C THR A 6 45.78 44.42 21.11
N PHE A 7 45.03 45.50 20.86
CA PHE A 7 43.67 45.46 20.32
C PHE A 7 43.61 44.81 18.94
N LEU A 8 44.50 45.22 18.02
CA LEU A 8 44.59 44.62 16.69
C LEU A 8 44.96 43.13 16.76
N SER A 9 45.88 42.74 17.66
CA SER A 9 46.24 41.32 17.85
C SER A 9 45.07 40.48 18.37
N GLY A 10 44.25 41.03 19.26
CA GLY A 10 43.05 40.38 19.78
C GLY A 10 41.98 40.22 18.70
N ALA A 11 41.77 41.24 17.88
CA ALA A 11 40.84 41.20 16.75
C ALA A 11 41.26 40.16 15.70
N THR A 12 42.55 40.06 15.35
CA THR A 12 43.05 39.02 14.44
C THR A 12 42.90 37.62 15.03
N THR A 13 43.12 37.45 16.33
CA THR A 13 42.98 36.14 16.99
C THR A 13 41.53 35.68 16.99
N MET A 14 40.59 36.60 17.25
CA MET A 14 39.15 36.34 17.24
C MET A 14 38.62 36.05 15.83
N ALA A 15 39.08 36.81 14.83
CA ALA A 15 38.72 36.57 13.43
C ALA A 15 39.25 35.22 12.93
N ALA A 16 40.48 34.84 13.30
CA ALA A 16 41.05 33.55 12.95
C ALA A 16 40.32 32.38 13.63
N THR A 17 39.90 32.53 14.89
CA THR A 17 39.10 31.51 15.58
C THR A 17 37.71 31.37 14.99
N LEU A 18 37.04 32.49 14.66
CA LEU A 18 35.74 32.44 13.97
C LEU A 18 35.87 31.78 12.59
N ALA A 19 36.88 32.15 11.80
CA ALA A 19 37.14 31.52 10.50
C ALA A 19 37.42 30.02 10.62
N ALA A 20 38.18 29.59 11.64
CA ALA A 20 38.44 28.18 11.91
C ALA A 20 37.15 27.43 12.30
N VAL A 21 36.29 28.03 13.13
CA VAL A 21 34.99 27.44 13.49
C VAL A 21 34.06 27.33 12.28
N PHE A 22 33.99 28.35 11.41
CA PHE A 22 33.21 28.29 10.18
C PHE A 22 33.75 27.25 9.19
N ALA A 23 35.07 27.12 9.05
CA ALA A 23 35.70 26.11 8.21
C ALA A 23 35.47 24.67 8.73
N LEU A 24 35.48 24.48 10.05
CA LEU A 24 35.25 23.17 10.68
C LEU A 24 33.78 22.75 10.71
N THR A 25 32.84 23.70 10.60
CA THR A 25 31.38 23.42 10.64
C THR A 25 30.72 23.41 9.25
N GLY A 26 31.35 24.01 8.24
CA GLY A 26 30.78 24.17 6.90
C GLY A 26 30.91 22.97 5.96
N ALA A 27 31.84 22.03 6.22
CA ALA A 27 32.05 20.88 5.36
C ALA A 27 31.21 19.67 5.79
N LYS A 28 29.91 19.67 5.47
CA LYS A 28 29.16 18.41 5.38
C LYS A 28 29.64 17.68 4.13
N THR A 29 30.70 16.88 4.26
CA THR A 29 31.07 15.94 3.20
C THR A 29 29.96 14.91 3.10
N GLU A 30 29.17 14.97 2.02
CA GLU A 30 28.28 13.87 1.65
C GLU A 30 29.14 12.65 1.34
N ARG A 31 29.33 11.79 2.34
CA ARG A 31 30.15 10.60 2.20
C ARG A 31 29.31 9.53 1.52
N GLN A 32 29.52 9.36 0.22
CA GLN A 32 28.99 8.20 -0.49
C GLN A 32 29.65 6.93 0.07
N GLN A 33 28.83 5.99 0.51
CA GLN A 33 29.28 4.67 0.97
C GLN A 33 28.98 3.66 -0.13
N THR A 34 29.94 2.79 -0.40
CA THR A 34 29.77 1.63 -1.30
C THR A 34 29.84 0.37 -0.45
N PHE A 35 28.92 -0.54 -0.69
CA PHE A 35 28.84 -1.83 -0.03
C PHE A 35 28.75 -2.92 -1.09
N ASP A 36 29.45 -4.03 -0.89
CA ASP A 36 29.22 -5.24 -1.70
C ASP A 36 27.92 -5.93 -1.26
N GLU A 37 27.65 -5.99 0.04
CA GLU A 37 26.44 -6.56 0.64
C GLU A 37 26.01 -5.76 1.89
N ILE A 38 24.69 -5.70 2.12
CA ILE A 38 24.10 -5.12 3.33
C ILE A 38 23.21 -6.17 4.02
N THR A 39 23.66 -6.69 5.17
CA THR A 39 22.87 -7.58 6.05
C THR A 39 22.34 -6.81 7.25
N VAL A 40 21.06 -6.39 7.20
CA VAL A 40 20.43 -5.53 8.22
C VAL A 40 18.97 -5.93 8.48
N GLY A 41 18.44 -5.55 9.65
CA GLY A 41 17.03 -5.78 9.97
C GLY A 41 16.05 -4.76 9.37
N ARG A 42 16.52 -3.54 9.09
CA ARG A 42 15.69 -2.44 8.54
C ARG A 42 16.55 -1.38 7.86
N ILE A 43 16.05 -0.85 6.75
CA ILE A 43 16.57 0.31 6.02
C ILE A 43 15.48 1.38 6.02
N ASN A 44 15.84 2.62 6.35
CA ASN A 44 14.97 3.79 6.18
C ASN A 44 15.60 4.71 5.13
N ILE A 45 14.84 5.07 4.11
CA ILE A 45 15.18 6.17 3.20
C ILE A 45 14.45 7.41 3.70
N VAL A 46 15.20 8.49 3.94
CA VAL A 46 14.72 9.70 4.60
C VAL A 46 15.11 10.96 3.82
N GLU A 47 14.25 11.96 3.88
CA GLU A 47 14.53 13.33 3.45
C GLU A 47 15.48 14.04 4.44
N PRO A 48 16.07 15.19 4.06
CA PRO A 48 16.93 15.99 4.95
C PRO A 48 16.27 16.43 6.27
N ASP A 49 14.93 16.58 6.28
CA ASP A 49 14.15 16.94 7.46
C ASP A 49 13.78 15.74 8.34
N GLY A 50 14.17 14.52 7.94
CA GLY A 50 13.88 13.27 8.64
C GLY A 50 12.58 12.57 8.21
N THR A 51 11.82 13.15 7.29
CA THR A 51 10.62 12.51 6.73
C THR A 51 11.01 11.22 6.02
N LYS A 52 10.34 10.10 6.34
CA LYS A 52 10.62 8.81 5.69
C LYS A 52 9.96 8.79 4.30
N ARG A 53 10.63 8.19 3.33
CA ARG A 53 10.14 7.95 1.95
C ARG A 53 9.92 6.48 1.65
N LEU A 54 10.78 5.64 2.24
CA LEU A 54 10.75 4.20 2.08
C LEU A 54 11.22 3.53 3.37
N VAL A 55 10.52 2.49 3.80
CA VAL A 55 10.96 1.63 4.90
C VAL A 55 11.01 0.19 4.42
N ILE A 56 12.19 -0.41 4.37
CA ILE A 56 12.37 -1.85 4.09
C ILE A 56 12.70 -2.53 5.41
N SER A 57 11.97 -3.58 5.80
CA SER A 57 12.15 -4.18 7.12
C SER A 57 11.81 -5.66 7.17
N ASN A 58 12.50 -6.36 8.06
CA ASN A 58 12.14 -7.71 8.46
C ASN A 58 10.91 -7.70 9.39
N ARG A 59 10.40 -8.89 9.73
CA ARG A 59 9.22 -9.06 10.59
C ARG A 59 9.36 -8.46 11.99
N ALA A 60 10.53 -8.55 12.59
CA ALA A 60 10.76 -8.06 13.96
C ALA A 60 10.80 -6.53 14.06
N ARG A 61 11.07 -5.84 12.94
CA ARG A 61 11.20 -4.37 12.88
C ARG A 61 10.21 -3.72 11.92
N PHE A 62 9.17 -4.45 11.53
CA PHE A 62 8.11 -3.94 10.66
C PHE A 62 7.38 -2.79 11.36
N PRO A 63 7.27 -1.61 10.73
CA PRO A 63 6.72 -0.43 11.37
C PRO A 63 5.18 -0.50 11.51
N GLY A 64 4.66 0.49 12.23
CA GLY A 64 3.26 0.86 12.22
C GLY A 64 2.77 1.44 10.88
N ASP A 65 1.64 2.13 10.92
CA ASP A 65 1.18 2.98 9.82
C ASP A 65 1.69 4.42 9.98
N PHE A 66 1.87 5.14 8.87
CA PHE A 66 2.32 6.54 8.91
C PHE A 66 1.19 7.49 8.48
N LYS A 67 0.91 8.51 9.28
CA LYS A 67 -0.02 9.60 8.95
C LYS A 67 0.60 10.93 9.37
N GLN A 68 0.83 11.82 8.41
CA GLN A 68 1.35 13.17 8.67
C GLN A 68 2.64 13.18 9.51
N GLY A 69 3.58 12.30 9.18
CA GLY A 69 4.88 12.16 9.86
C GLY A 69 4.82 11.39 11.19
N LYS A 70 3.64 10.96 11.65
CA LYS A 70 3.47 10.20 12.89
C LYS A 70 3.26 8.72 12.60
N GLU A 71 3.95 7.87 13.36
CA GLU A 71 3.77 6.42 13.32
C GLU A 71 2.65 6.00 14.31
N GLY A 72 1.63 5.32 13.80
CA GLY A 72 0.56 4.69 14.56
C GLY A 72 0.82 3.20 14.80
N ALA A 73 0.43 2.68 15.96
CA ALA A 73 0.67 1.27 16.25
C ALA A 73 -0.25 0.36 15.41
N ARG A 74 0.34 -0.64 14.74
CA ARG A 74 -0.38 -1.69 13.99
C ARG A 74 -0.04 -3.10 14.51
N PRO A 75 -0.61 -3.52 15.65
CA PRO A 75 -0.35 -4.85 16.21
C PRO A 75 -0.69 -5.99 15.25
N ASP A 76 -1.67 -5.77 14.37
CA ASP A 76 -2.11 -6.68 13.32
C ASP A 76 -1.06 -6.90 12.22
N ARG A 77 -0.07 -6.01 12.08
CA ARG A 77 0.98 -6.09 11.05
C ARG A 77 2.24 -6.85 11.51
N ARG A 78 2.31 -7.32 12.76
CA ARG A 78 3.52 -7.96 13.35
C ARG A 78 3.93 -9.30 12.72
N SER A 79 3.11 -9.86 11.83
CA SER A 79 3.40 -11.11 11.12
C SER A 79 4.07 -10.91 9.76
N PHE A 80 4.19 -9.68 9.28
CA PHE A 80 4.69 -9.36 7.94
C PHE A 80 6.10 -8.79 7.95
N ALA A 81 6.82 -9.01 6.86
CA ALA A 81 8.01 -8.26 6.46
C ALA A 81 7.72 -7.54 5.14
N GLY A 82 8.57 -6.59 4.74
CA GLY A 82 8.45 -5.96 3.42
C GLY A 82 8.87 -4.50 3.40
N MET A 83 8.15 -3.71 2.62
CA MET A 83 8.46 -2.35 2.22
C MET A 83 7.23 -1.45 2.35
N LEU A 84 7.34 -0.26 2.96
CA LEU A 84 6.29 0.76 2.96
C LEU A 84 6.72 1.97 2.14
N PHE A 85 5.80 2.48 1.32
CA PHE A 85 5.92 3.75 0.61
C PHE A 85 5.31 4.86 1.46
N ILE A 86 6.01 5.99 1.54
CA ILE A 86 5.57 7.15 2.32
C ILE A 86 5.71 8.39 1.45
N ASN A 87 4.65 9.19 1.38
CA ASN A 87 4.58 10.40 0.56
C ASN A 87 5.22 11.63 1.26
N GLU A 88 5.15 12.79 0.60
CA GLU A 88 5.72 14.07 1.05
C GLU A 88 5.11 14.55 2.36
N GLU A 89 3.87 14.15 2.66
CA GLU A 89 3.21 14.48 3.90
C GLU A 89 3.67 13.58 5.04
N GLY A 90 4.54 12.60 4.80
CA GLY A 90 4.87 11.57 5.77
C GLY A 90 3.69 10.63 6.04
N THR A 91 2.83 10.40 5.05
CA THR A 91 1.70 9.48 5.11
C THR A 91 1.98 8.24 4.26
N GLU A 92 1.70 7.05 4.80
CA GLU A 92 1.80 5.78 4.06
C GLU A 92 0.89 5.84 2.83
N ASN A 93 1.41 5.44 1.67
CA ASN A 93 0.67 5.43 0.40
C ASN A 93 0.84 4.11 -0.38
N GLY A 94 0.92 3.02 0.39
CA GLY A 94 1.05 1.67 -0.12
C GLY A 94 2.32 0.99 0.36
N GLY A 95 2.58 -0.19 -0.19
CA GLY A 95 3.76 -0.96 0.16
C GLY A 95 3.71 -2.38 -0.36
N LEU A 96 4.82 -3.08 -0.17
CA LEU A 96 4.93 -4.53 -0.32
C LEU A 96 4.90 -5.16 1.07
N ILE A 97 3.97 -6.06 1.34
CA ILE A 97 4.00 -6.92 2.51
C ILE A 97 4.07 -8.38 2.08
N GLN A 98 4.79 -9.18 2.83
CA GLN A 98 4.88 -10.61 2.59
C GLN A 98 4.99 -11.40 3.89
N LYS A 99 4.52 -12.65 3.83
CA LYS A 99 4.74 -13.68 4.84
C LYS A 99 4.70 -15.06 4.19
N GLY A 100 5.31 -16.03 4.86
CA GLY A 100 5.28 -17.42 4.47
C GLY A 100 5.71 -18.30 5.62
N SER A 101 4.83 -19.19 6.06
CA SER A 101 5.13 -20.18 7.08
C SER A 101 4.15 -21.34 7.00
N ILE A 102 4.59 -22.51 7.47
CA ILE A 102 3.70 -23.59 7.87
C ILE A 102 3.46 -23.43 9.37
N GLY A 103 2.20 -23.35 9.78
CA GLY A 103 1.81 -23.27 11.19
C GLY A 103 2.10 -24.58 11.94
N ALA A 104 2.05 -24.53 13.27
CA ALA A 104 2.19 -25.73 14.10
C ALA A 104 1.08 -26.77 13.85
N ASP A 105 -0.05 -26.33 13.29
CA ASP A 105 -1.18 -27.12 12.83
C ASP A 105 -0.98 -27.71 11.41
N GLY A 106 0.20 -27.49 10.81
CA GLY A 106 0.52 -27.93 9.44
C GLY A 106 -0.07 -27.05 8.34
N GLN A 107 -0.77 -25.96 8.67
CA GLN A 107 -1.45 -25.13 7.69
C GLN A 107 -0.50 -24.11 7.04
N VAL A 108 -0.60 -23.97 5.73
CA VAL A 108 0.14 -22.95 4.97
C VAL A 108 -0.49 -21.58 5.24
N SER A 109 0.34 -20.62 5.68
CA SER A 109 0.03 -19.19 5.69
C SER A 109 1.07 -18.45 4.90
N SER A 110 0.82 -18.29 3.59
CA SER A 110 1.68 -17.53 2.71
C SER A 110 0.90 -16.48 1.94
N GLY A 111 1.54 -15.34 1.70
CA GLY A 111 0.98 -14.31 0.87
C GLY A 111 1.91 -13.14 0.67
N LEU A 112 1.69 -12.44 -0.43
CA LEU A 112 2.37 -11.23 -0.83
C LEU A 112 1.31 -10.24 -1.32
N SER A 113 1.42 -8.99 -0.90
CA SER A 113 0.58 -7.90 -1.39
C SER A 113 1.45 -6.70 -1.69
N LEU A 114 1.43 -6.23 -2.94
CA LEU A 114 1.98 -4.93 -3.34
C LEU A 114 0.82 -4.01 -3.64
N THR A 115 0.73 -2.91 -2.91
CA THR A 115 -0.36 -1.94 -3.03
C THR A 115 0.14 -0.55 -3.37
N PHE A 116 -0.67 0.16 -4.13
CA PHE A 116 -0.51 1.59 -4.38
C PHE A 116 -1.81 2.26 -3.98
N ASP A 117 -1.72 3.12 -2.99
CA ASP A 117 -2.89 3.74 -2.42
C ASP A 117 -3.24 5.01 -3.21
N ARG A 118 -4.55 5.32 -3.30
CA ARG A 118 -4.96 6.66 -3.74
C ARG A 118 -4.52 7.67 -2.68
N PHE A 119 -4.18 8.89 -3.09
CA PHE A 119 -3.75 9.95 -2.17
C PHE A 119 -4.72 10.11 -0.97
N ARG A 120 -4.18 9.97 0.26
CA ARG A 120 -4.91 10.01 1.55
C ARG A 120 -6.08 9.01 1.65
N GLN A 121 -5.98 7.91 0.91
CA GLN A 121 -6.96 6.85 0.80
C GLN A 121 -6.25 5.50 0.73
N ASP A 122 -6.99 4.45 0.42
CA ASP A 122 -6.49 3.08 0.34
C ASP A 122 -6.26 2.65 -1.14
N GLN A 123 -5.94 1.38 -1.30
CA GLN A 123 -5.50 0.68 -2.51
C GLN A 123 -6.29 0.98 -3.79
N ALA A 124 -5.74 1.82 -4.66
CA ALA A 124 -6.23 2.02 -6.04
C ALA A 124 -5.72 0.92 -7.00
N LEU A 125 -4.51 0.40 -6.74
CA LEU A 125 -3.91 -0.70 -7.50
C LEU A 125 -3.32 -1.73 -6.53
N GLN A 126 -3.49 -3.01 -6.84
CA GLN A 126 -2.93 -4.12 -6.05
C GLN A 126 -2.39 -5.24 -6.94
N LEU A 127 -1.29 -5.84 -6.50
CA LEU A 127 -0.83 -7.16 -6.92
C LEU A 127 -0.88 -8.07 -5.71
N LEU A 128 -1.68 -9.13 -5.80
CA LEU A 128 -1.98 -10.02 -4.70
C LEU A 128 -1.55 -11.43 -5.04
N SER A 129 -0.88 -12.08 -4.09
CA SER A 129 -0.73 -13.52 -4.03
C SER A 129 -1.08 -14.00 -2.63
N HIS A 130 -1.91 -15.02 -2.53
CA HIS A 130 -2.25 -15.66 -1.27
C HIS A 130 -2.28 -17.16 -1.51
N ASP A 131 -1.66 -17.91 -0.60
CA ASP A 131 -1.61 -19.36 -0.69
C ASP A 131 -1.96 -20.00 0.66
N SER A 132 -2.73 -21.08 0.56
CA SER A 132 -3.28 -21.86 1.66
C SER A 132 -3.50 -23.30 1.20
N ALA A 133 -3.75 -24.22 2.13
CA ALA A 133 -3.94 -25.64 1.81
C ALA A 133 -5.10 -25.90 0.83
N SER A 134 -6.13 -25.05 0.82
CA SER A 134 -7.34 -25.25 0.01
C SER A 134 -7.47 -24.27 -1.15
N ARG A 135 -6.72 -23.16 -1.14
CA ARG A 135 -6.90 -22.09 -2.12
C ARG A 135 -5.62 -21.29 -2.34
N GLN A 136 -5.25 -21.16 -3.61
CA GLN A 136 -4.28 -20.21 -4.10
C GLN A 136 -5.00 -19.09 -4.85
N THR A 137 -4.69 -17.83 -4.54
CA THR A 137 -5.21 -16.65 -5.23
C THR A 137 -4.02 -15.85 -5.77
N THR A 138 -4.05 -15.48 -7.05
CA THR A 138 -3.08 -14.56 -7.65
C THR A 138 -3.83 -13.61 -8.57
N ALA A 139 -3.69 -12.30 -8.33
CA ALA A 139 -4.49 -11.31 -9.03
C ALA A 139 -3.84 -9.92 -9.12
N VAL A 140 -4.23 -9.18 -10.16
CA VAL A 140 -4.07 -7.74 -10.31
C VAL A 140 -5.45 -7.10 -10.15
N LEU A 141 -5.56 -6.11 -9.27
CA LEU A 141 -6.81 -5.41 -8.99
C LEU A 141 -6.64 -3.92 -9.25
N ILE A 142 -7.60 -3.33 -9.97
CA ILE A 142 -7.77 -1.87 -10.06
C ILE A 142 -9.07 -1.53 -9.36
N ASN A 143 -9.03 -0.56 -8.45
CA ASN A 143 -10.19 -0.14 -7.67
C ASN A 143 -10.49 1.33 -7.92
N ASP A 144 -11.77 1.64 -8.03
CA ASP A 144 -12.23 3.00 -7.80
C ASP A 144 -12.23 3.23 -6.30
N VAL A 145 -11.45 4.19 -5.85
CA VAL A 145 -11.38 4.61 -4.45
C VAL A 145 -11.92 6.03 -4.39
N PRO A 146 -12.84 6.40 -3.50
CA PRO A 146 -13.40 7.76 -3.44
C PRO A 146 -12.33 8.83 -3.23
N ASP A 147 -12.64 10.08 -3.55
CA ASP A 147 -11.77 11.18 -3.12
C ASP A 147 -11.80 11.31 -1.59
N PHE A 148 -10.67 11.61 -0.97
CA PHE A 148 -10.57 11.74 0.49
C PHE A 148 -11.49 12.83 1.06
N LYS A 149 -11.92 13.80 0.23
CA LYS A 149 -12.91 14.84 0.61
C LYS A 149 -14.34 14.32 0.60
N VAL A 150 -14.63 13.28 -0.18
CA VAL A 150 -15.95 12.61 -0.23
C VAL A 150 -16.04 11.57 0.89
N THR A 151 -15.00 10.75 1.03
CA THR A 151 -14.89 9.79 2.12
C THR A 151 -13.47 9.79 2.64
N SER A 152 -13.28 10.25 3.86
CA SER A 152 -12.00 10.17 4.56
C SER A 152 -11.77 8.78 5.19
N MET A 153 -10.53 8.47 5.58
CA MET A 153 -10.24 7.25 6.34
C MET A 153 -10.96 7.23 7.72
N ASP A 154 -11.22 8.39 8.29
CA ASP A 154 -11.97 8.53 9.55
C ASP A 154 -13.46 8.24 9.31
N ASP A 155 -14.02 8.62 8.14
CA ASP A 155 -15.36 8.20 7.73
C ASP A 155 -15.46 6.69 7.57
N LEU A 156 -14.50 6.04 6.91
CA LEU A 156 -14.48 4.57 6.79
C LEU A 156 -14.44 3.87 8.15
N THR A 157 -13.71 4.43 9.11
CA THR A 157 -13.67 3.93 10.48
C THR A 157 -15.04 4.09 11.14
N ARG A 158 -15.64 5.28 11.05
CA ARG A 158 -16.99 5.54 11.57
C ARG A 158 -18.03 4.61 10.95
N PHE A 159 -18.01 4.39 9.64
CA PHE A 159 -18.95 3.51 8.96
C PHE A 159 -18.88 2.06 9.47
N ARG A 160 -17.66 1.55 9.70
CA ARG A 160 -17.47 0.21 10.29
C ARG A 160 -18.04 0.12 11.70
N GLU A 161 -17.86 1.17 12.51
CA GLU A 161 -18.41 1.22 13.87
C GLU A 161 -19.94 1.34 13.89
N GLU A 162 -20.53 2.14 13.00
CA GLU A 162 -21.98 2.22 12.81
C GLU A 162 -22.54 0.86 12.39
N ALA A 163 -21.96 0.22 11.37
CA ALA A 163 -22.39 -1.09 10.88
C ALA A 163 -22.32 -2.19 11.95
N ARG A 164 -21.32 -2.15 12.86
CA ARG A 164 -21.20 -3.10 13.97
C ARG A 164 -22.36 -3.01 14.97
N LYS A 165 -22.92 -1.81 15.15
CA LYS A 165 -24.04 -1.55 16.07
C LYS A 165 -25.40 -1.93 15.47
N LEU A 166 -25.48 -2.07 14.15
CA LEU A 166 -26.71 -2.46 13.48
C LEU A 166 -27.03 -3.96 13.67
N PRO A 167 -28.33 -4.32 13.71
CA PRO A 167 -28.78 -5.70 13.55
C PRO A 167 -28.22 -6.29 12.25
N GLU A 168 -27.95 -7.59 12.23
CA GLU A 168 -27.32 -8.25 11.09
C GLU A 168 -28.08 -8.05 9.77
N ALA A 169 -29.42 -8.10 9.83
CA ALA A 169 -30.29 -7.89 8.68
C ALA A 169 -30.15 -6.49 8.05
N GLU A 170 -29.75 -5.49 8.83
CA GLU A 170 -29.63 -4.08 8.40
C GLU A 170 -28.22 -3.71 7.92
N ARG A 171 -27.21 -4.53 8.23
CA ARG A 171 -25.81 -4.25 7.84
C ARG A 171 -25.64 -4.19 6.32
N ARG A 172 -26.22 -5.15 5.60
CA ARG A 172 -26.12 -5.19 4.14
C ARG A 172 -26.82 -4.00 3.47
N PRO A 173 -28.08 -3.65 3.82
CA PRO A 173 -28.71 -2.40 3.37
C PRO A 173 -27.87 -1.15 3.65
N TYR A 174 -27.26 -1.04 4.84
CA TYR A 174 -26.38 0.09 5.19
C TYR A 174 -25.18 0.22 4.24
N TRP A 175 -24.46 -0.87 3.99
CA TRP A 175 -23.32 -0.85 3.06
C TRP A 175 -23.74 -0.59 1.60
N ASN A 176 -24.90 -1.12 1.18
CA ASN A 176 -25.44 -0.87 -0.15
C ASN A 176 -25.74 0.63 -0.33
N LYS A 177 -26.37 1.27 0.67
CA LYS A 177 -26.63 2.71 0.65
C LYS A 177 -25.34 3.52 0.47
N LEU A 178 -24.30 3.24 1.27
CA LEU A 178 -23.01 3.93 1.14
C LEU A 178 -22.34 3.69 -0.23
N THR A 179 -22.51 2.50 -0.81
CA THR A 179 -22.03 2.19 -2.17
C THR A 179 -22.78 3.00 -3.22
N GLU A 180 -24.11 3.10 -3.12
CA GLU A 180 -24.95 3.89 -4.03
C GLU A 180 -24.67 5.40 -3.94
N GLU A 181 -24.33 5.88 -2.74
CA GLU A 181 -23.88 7.26 -2.51
C GLU A 181 -22.42 7.52 -2.98
N GLY A 182 -21.73 6.50 -3.51
CA GLY A 182 -20.33 6.62 -3.95
C GLY A 182 -19.34 6.85 -2.80
N ARG A 183 -19.75 6.49 -1.57
CA ARG A 183 -18.94 6.68 -0.35
C ARG A 183 -17.93 5.56 -0.14
N LEU A 184 -18.07 4.42 -0.80
CA LEU A 184 -17.17 3.28 -0.68
C LEU A 184 -16.41 3.04 -1.97
N GLY A 185 -15.24 2.42 -1.84
CA GLY A 185 -14.51 1.93 -3.00
C GLY A 185 -15.20 0.73 -3.64
N ALA A 186 -14.98 0.58 -4.94
CA ALA A 186 -15.47 -0.54 -5.72
C ALA A 186 -14.34 -1.11 -6.59
N ASN A 187 -14.26 -2.43 -6.69
CA ASN A 187 -13.32 -3.04 -7.63
C ASN A 187 -13.77 -2.76 -9.07
N ARG A 188 -12.89 -2.20 -9.88
CA ARG A 188 -13.12 -1.82 -11.27
C ARG A 188 -12.66 -2.90 -12.24
N VAL A 189 -11.47 -3.46 -11.97
CA VAL A 189 -10.87 -4.54 -12.75
C VAL A 189 -10.34 -5.61 -11.81
N TRP A 190 -10.62 -6.87 -12.15
CA TRP A 190 -9.95 -8.04 -11.60
C TRP A 190 -9.30 -8.81 -12.73
N LEU A 191 -8.02 -9.12 -12.62
CA LEU A 191 -7.33 -10.07 -13.49
C LEU A 191 -6.63 -11.09 -12.61
N GLY A 192 -7.06 -12.35 -12.63
CA GLY A 192 -6.47 -13.35 -11.76
C GLY A 192 -7.10 -14.72 -11.87
N ASN A 193 -6.59 -15.66 -11.09
CA ASN A 193 -7.19 -16.98 -10.99
C ASN A 193 -8.57 -16.93 -10.30
N THR A 194 -9.38 -17.93 -10.56
CA THR A 194 -10.69 -18.11 -9.94
C THR A 194 -10.61 -19.16 -8.82
N GLY A 195 -11.62 -19.21 -7.95
CA GLY A 195 -11.65 -20.17 -6.83
C GLY A 195 -11.72 -21.64 -7.27
N ASP A 196 -12.16 -21.88 -8.50
CA ASP A 196 -12.32 -23.19 -9.14
C ASP A 196 -11.14 -23.56 -10.05
N LYS A 197 -9.97 -22.94 -9.88
CA LYS A 197 -8.73 -23.19 -10.67
C LYS A 197 -8.80 -22.76 -12.14
N GLY A 198 -9.73 -21.87 -12.49
CA GLY A 198 -9.73 -21.15 -13.76
C GLY A 198 -8.95 -19.84 -13.69
N SER A 199 -9.11 -19.02 -14.73
CA SER A 199 -8.59 -17.65 -14.81
C SER A 199 -9.66 -16.71 -15.37
N SER A 200 -9.67 -15.47 -14.88
CA SER A 200 -10.65 -14.47 -15.31
C SER A 200 -10.08 -13.06 -15.41
N LEU A 201 -10.54 -12.31 -16.40
CA LEU A 201 -10.58 -10.86 -16.42
C LEU A 201 -12.04 -10.43 -16.22
N GLN A 202 -12.29 -9.63 -15.19
CA GLN A 202 -13.61 -9.07 -14.90
C GLN A 202 -13.56 -7.55 -15.03
N LEU A 203 -14.49 -7.00 -15.81
CA LEU A 203 -14.68 -5.56 -15.94
C LEU A 203 -16.00 -5.18 -15.28
N LYS A 204 -15.93 -4.24 -14.36
CA LYS A 204 -17.04 -3.85 -13.50
C LYS A 204 -17.50 -2.41 -13.77
N ASP A 205 -18.78 -2.15 -13.54
CA ASP A 205 -19.33 -0.80 -13.60
C ASP A 205 -18.91 0.03 -12.37
N ALA A 206 -19.33 1.30 -12.33
CA ALA A 206 -18.96 2.23 -11.26
C ALA A 206 -19.49 1.82 -9.86
N ARG A 207 -20.39 0.84 -9.80
CA ARG A 207 -20.92 0.27 -8.54
C ARG A 207 -20.28 -1.08 -8.23
N GLY A 208 -19.22 -1.48 -8.96
CA GLY A 208 -18.53 -2.75 -8.79
C GLY A 208 -19.28 -3.97 -9.33
N ARG A 209 -20.35 -3.78 -10.11
CA ARG A 209 -21.12 -4.88 -10.71
C ARG A 209 -20.45 -5.34 -11.99
N THR A 210 -20.18 -6.63 -12.13
CA THR A 210 -19.51 -7.18 -13.32
C THR A 210 -20.39 -7.03 -14.56
N ARG A 211 -19.81 -6.49 -15.64
CA ARG A 211 -20.46 -6.28 -16.95
C ARG A 211 -19.85 -7.10 -18.06
N MET A 212 -18.57 -7.43 -17.93
CA MET A 212 -17.90 -8.34 -18.85
C MET A 212 -16.98 -9.29 -18.08
N LEU A 213 -16.98 -10.56 -18.49
CA LEU A 213 -16.00 -11.55 -18.07
C LEU A 213 -15.31 -12.14 -19.30
N LEU A 214 -14.00 -12.24 -19.26
CA LEU A 214 -13.21 -13.15 -20.09
C LEU A 214 -12.75 -14.26 -19.16
N LEU A 215 -13.13 -15.50 -19.45
CA LEU A 215 -12.98 -16.65 -18.57
C LEU A 215 -12.28 -17.79 -19.31
N VAL A 216 -11.40 -18.50 -18.59
CA VAL A 216 -10.97 -19.85 -18.94
C VAL A 216 -11.21 -20.72 -17.70
N SER A 217 -12.06 -21.73 -17.82
CA SER A 217 -12.33 -22.69 -16.74
C SER A 217 -11.14 -23.63 -16.49
N ALA A 218 -11.17 -24.38 -15.39
CA ALA A 218 -10.12 -25.34 -15.06
C ALA A 218 -9.93 -26.46 -16.10
N ASP A 219 -10.99 -26.82 -16.84
CA ASP A 219 -10.92 -27.79 -17.95
C ASP A 219 -10.55 -27.13 -19.29
N GLY A 220 -10.20 -25.85 -19.30
CA GLY A 220 -9.67 -25.13 -20.47
C GLY A 220 -10.73 -24.54 -21.40
N LYS A 221 -12.02 -24.54 -21.03
CA LYS A 221 -13.06 -23.91 -21.85
C LYS A 221 -12.95 -22.39 -21.75
N ALA A 222 -12.74 -21.74 -22.89
CA ALA A 222 -12.70 -20.29 -23.00
C ALA A 222 -14.09 -19.71 -23.25
N GLN A 223 -14.39 -18.56 -22.63
CA GLN A 223 -15.67 -17.87 -22.81
C GLN A 223 -15.53 -16.36 -22.58
N ILE A 224 -16.27 -15.56 -23.36
CA ILE A 224 -16.50 -14.13 -23.09
C ILE A 224 -17.98 -13.96 -22.76
N GLN A 225 -18.30 -13.45 -21.57
CA GLN A 225 -19.66 -13.18 -21.13
C GLN A 225 -19.91 -11.66 -21.02
N MET A 226 -21.09 -11.23 -21.44
CA MET A 226 -21.62 -9.88 -21.24
C MET A 226 -22.87 -9.97 -20.36
N LEU A 227 -22.96 -9.12 -19.34
CA LEU A 227 -23.96 -9.22 -18.28
C LEU A 227 -24.81 -7.95 -18.21
N ASP A 228 -26.12 -8.12 -18.01
CA ASP A 228 -27.05 -7.01 -17.76
C ASP A 228 -26.88 -6.41 -16.37
N GLU A 229 -27.70 -5.41 -16.04
CA GLU A 229 -27.65 -4.68 -14.79
C GLU A 229 -27.79 -5.55 -13.54
N GLN A 230 -28.55 -6.64 -13.66
CA GLN A 230 -28.86 -7.62 -12.61
C GLN A 230 -27.79 -8.73 -12.50
N GLY A 231 -26.80 -8.73 -13.40
CA GLY A 231 -25.73 -9.73 -13.43
C GLY A 231 -26.13 -11.02 -14.15
N LYS A 232 -27.17 -10.98 -14.99
CA LYS A 232 -27.53 -12.11 -15.85
C LYS A 232 -26.76 -12.01 -17.15
N VAL A 233 -26.21 -13.14 -17.61
CA VAL A 233 -25.54 -13.24 -18.91
C VAL A 233 -26.55 -12.99 -20.03
N VAL A 234 -26.34 -11.95 -20.81
CA VAL A 234 -27.15 -11.60 -21.99
C VAL A 234 -26.51 -12.05 -23.29
N LYS A 235 -25.19 -12.23 -23.30
CA LYS A 235 -24.45 -12.75 -24.44
C LYS A 235 -23.22 -13.53 -23.98
N SER A 236 -22.98 -14.65 -24.65
CA SER A 236 -21.77 -15.46 -24.52
C SER A 236 -21.11 -15.61 -25.89
N ILE A 237 -19.78 -15.60 -25.92
CA ILE A 237 -18.97 -15.96 -27.07
C ILE A 237 -18.04 -17.09 -26.63
N GLU A 238 -18.09 -18.21 -27.34
CA GLU A 238 -17.26 -19.39 -27.12
C GLU A 238 -16.44 -19.67 -28.39
N PRO A 239 -15.28 -20.35 -28.28
CA PRO A 239 -14.56 -20.82 -29.45
C PRO A 239 -15.50 -21.63 -30.34
N GLY A 240 -15.61 -21.27 -31.62
CA GLY A 240 -16.30 -22.12 -32.58
C GLY A 240 -15.60 -23.48 -32.66
N SER A 241 -16.36 -24.56 -32.84
CA SER A 241 -15.77 -25.87 -33.10
C SER A 241 -14.83 -25.76 -34.31
N PRO A 242 -13.63 -26.36 -34.27
CA PRO A 242 -12.89 -26.58 -35.50
C PRO A 242 -13.79 -27.45 -36.39
N GLY A 243 -14.16 -26.89 -37.55
CA GLY A 243 -14.95 -27.58 -38.57
C GLY A 243 -14.19 -28.73 -39.22
#